data_AF-A0A935PHD9-F1
#
_entry.id   AF-A0A935PHD9-F1
#
_cell.length_a   1.000
_cell.length_b   1.000
_cell.length_c   1.000
_cell.angle_alpha   90.00
_cell.angle_beta   90.00
_cell.angle_gamma   90.00
#
_symmetry.space_group_name_H-M   'P 1'
#
loop_
_entity.id
_entity.type
_entity.pdbx_description
1 polymer ?
#
loop_
_entity_poly.entity_id
_entity_poly.type
_entity_poly.pdbx_seq_one_letter_code
_entity_poly.pdbx_strand_id
1 'polypeptide(L)' 'MPLYDYECVKCAHVFEVFHKLSEEGVDYPCPKCGAGKSRKRVSPFKTDAWSKFLDTMERKVNPHKFK' A
#
# COMPACT_ATOMS: atom_id res chain seq x y z
N MET A 1 13.79 6.53 11.32
CA MET A 1 12.88 5.76 12.21
C MET A 1 11.64 5.43 11.38
N PRO A 2 11.29 4.16 11.13
CA PRO A 2 10.22 3.83 10.20
C PRO A 2 8.86 4.22 10.80
N LEU A 3 8.11 5.05 10.07
CA LEU A 3 6.72 5.37 10.34
C LEU A 3 5.88 4.46 9.46
N TYR A 4 4.88 3.80 10.04
CA TYR A 4 3.97 2.94 9.29
C TYR A 4 2.56 3.47 9.39
N ASP A 5 1.91 3.55 8.23
CA ASP A 5 0.50 3.88 8.14
C ASP A 5 -0.33 2.63 8.43
N TYR A 6 -1.33 2.77 9.30
CA TYR A 6 -2.33 1.75 9.56
C TYR A 6 -3.71 2.29 9.24
N GLU A 7 -4.59 1.40 8.78
CA GLU A 7 -5.97 1.71 8.47
C GLU A 7 -6.91 0.79 9.25
N CYS A 8 -7.86 1.36 9.97
CA CYS A 8 -8.84 0.55 10.69
C CYS A 8 -9.83 -0.11 9.74
N VAL A 9 -10.06 -1.42 9.88
CA VAL A 9 -11.01 -2.17 9.04
C VAL A 9 -12.47 -1.78 9.31
N LYS A 10 -12.79 -1.28 10.51
CA LYS A 10 -14.17 -0.91 10.89
C LYS A 10 -14.58 0.49 10.47
N CYS A 11 -13.72 1.49 10.73
CA CYS A 11 -14.06 2.90 10.52
C CYS A 11 -13.25 3.56 9.40
N ALA A 12 -12.39 2.80 8.70
CA ALA A 12 -11.50 3.29 7.63
C ALA A 12 -10.60 4.47 8.04
N HIS A 13 -10.39 4.66 9.35
CA HIS A 13 -9.52 5.73 9.84
C HIS A 13 -8.06 5.35 9.64
N VAL A 14 -7.30 6.24 9.00
CA VAL A 14 -5.86 6.11 8.78
C VAL A 14 -5.13 6.82 9.91
N PHE A 15 -4.15 6.15 10.50
CA PHE A 15 -3.33 6.69 11.59
C PHE A 15 -1.89 6.18 11.46
N GLU A 16 -0.95 6.99 11.98
CA GLU A 16 0.48 6.73 11.90
C GLU A 16 0.96 6.10 13.21
N VAL A 17 1.75 5.03 13.10
CA VAL A 17 2.32 4.34 14.26
C VAL A 17 3.83 4.26 14.14
N PHE A 18 4.51 4.66 15.21
CA PHE A 18 5.93 4.42 15.41
C PHE A 18 6.12 3.05 16.05
N HIS A 19 6.79 2.13 15.36
CA HIS A 19 7.21 0.87 15.97
C HIS A 19 8.61 0.47 15.51
N LYS A 20 9.32 -0.27 16.37
CA LYS A 20 10.62 -0.82 15.99
C LYS A 20 10.40 -1.98 15.04
N LEU A 21 11.31 -2.17 14.09
CA LEU A 21 11.25 -3.28 13.12
C LEU A 21 11.21 -4.66 13.83
N SER A 22 11.80 -4.75 15.04
CA SER A 22 11.81 -5.95 15.88
C SER A 22 10.48 -6.27 16.58
N GLU A 23 9.50 -5.36 16.53
CA GLU A 23 8.15 -5.56 17.08
C GLU A 23 7.20 -5.93 15.94
N GLU A 24 7.35 -7.15 15.42
CA GLU A 24 6.41 -7.73 14.46
C GLU A 24 5.22 -8.34 15.20
N GLY A 25 3.99 -7.94 14.83
CA GLY A 25 2.75 -8.57 15.33
C GLY A 25 1.98 -7.79 16.39
N VAL A 26 2.27 -6.51 16.61
CA VAL A 26 1.46 -5.67 17.51
C VAL A 26 0.19 -5.22 16.80
N ASP A 27 -0.96 -5.73 17.24
CA ASP A 27 -2.28 -5.22 16.85
C ASP A 27 -2.50 -3.84 17.50
N TYR A 28 -2.49 -2.78 16.70
CA TYR A 28 -2.74 -1.42 17.20
C TYR A 28 -4.25 -1.13 17.25
N PRO A 29 -4.80 -0.82 18.43
CA PRO A 29 -6.20 -0.44 18.56
C PRO A 29 -6.43 0.90 17.88
N CYS A 30 -7.52 1.00 17.12
CA CYS A 30 -7.87 2.25 16.43
C CYS A 30 -8.23 3.35 17.46
N PRO A 31 -7.60 4.54 17.41
CA PRO A 31 -7.85 5.62 18.36
C PRO A 31 -9.27 6.20 18.26
N LYS A 32 -10.00 5.92 17.16
CA LYS A 32 -11.32 6.47 16.89
C LYS A 32 -12.48 5.56 17.30
N CYS A 33 -12.28 4.24 17.25
CA CYS A 33 -13.34 3.27 17.49
C CYS A 33 -12.97 2.16 18.49
N GLY A 34 -11.74 2.12 18.98
CA GLY A 34 -11.25 1.11 19.92
C GLY A 34 -11.15 -0.30 19.34
N ALA A 35 -11.35 -0.49 18.03
CA ALA A 35 -11.25 -1.79 17.40
C ALA A 35 -9.78 -2.25 17.33
N GLY A 36 -9.50 -3.45 17.84
CA GLY A 36 -8.14 -4.02 17.88
C GLY A 36 -7.57 -4.46 16.54
N LYS A 37 -8.38 -4.50 15.46
CA LYS A 37 -7.93 -4.94 14.13
C LYS A 37 -7.67 -3.75 13.22
N SER A 38 -6.40 -3.49 12.92
CA SER A 38 -5.93 -2.50 11.94
C SER A 38 -5.09 -3.19 10.85
N ARG A 39 -5.24 -2.75 9.59
CA ARG A 39 -4.44 -3.25 8.46
C ARG A 39 -3.27 -2.31 8.22
N LYS A 40 -2.08 -2.86 7.97
CA LYS A 40 -0.93 -2.07 7.52
C LYS A 40 -1.21 -1.52 6.13
N ARG A 41 -1.11 -0.21 5.97
CA ARG A 41 -1.31 0.48 4.69
C ARG A 41 0.06 0.71 4.07
N VAL A 42 0.32 0.06 2.95
CA VAL A 42 1.49 0.35 2.13
C VAL A 42 1.06 1.38 1.09
N SER A 43 1.64 2.57 1.12
CA SER A 43 1.39 3.56 0.08
C SER A 43 1.96 3.03 -1.25
N PRO A 44 1.15 2.92 -2.31
CA PRO A 44 1.68 2.51 -3.60
C PRO A 44 2.52 3.66 -4.16
N PHE A 45 3.84 3.55 -4.04
CA PHE A 45 4.75 4.36 -4.83
C PHE A 45 4.64 3.90 -6.29
N LYS A 46 4.05 4.73 -7.15
CA LYS A 46 3.93 4.45 -8.58
C LYS A 46 5.30 4.59 -9.25
N THR A 47 6.05 3.50 -9.35
CA THR A 47 7.35 3.42 -10.02
C THR A 47 7.27 2.76 -11.41
N ASP A 48 6.08 2.36 -11.84
CA ASP A 48 5.81 1.59 -13.05
C ASP A 48 5.71 2.44 -14.34
N ALA A 49 6.17 3.69 -14.30
CA ALA A 49 6.08 4.62 -15.42
C ALA A 49 6.81 4.12 -16.68
N TRP A 50 8.03 3.58 -16.52
CA TRP A 50 8.84 3.11 -17.64
C TRP A 50 8.29 1.82 -18.26
N SER A 51 7.81 0.89 -17.43
CA SER A 51 7.14 -0.33 -17.90
C SER A 51 5.89 -0.01 -18.71
N LYS A 52 5.05 0.91 -18.21
CA LYS A 52 3.86 1.37 -18.95
C LYS A 52 4.19 2.02 -20.29
N PHE A 53 5.29 2.76 -20.36
CA PHE A 53 5.76 3.36 -21.60
C PHE A 53 6.17 2.29 -22.62
N LEU A 54 6.95 1.29 -22.21
CA LEU A 54 7.35 0.17 -23.07
C LEU A 54 6.14 -0.63 -23.54
N ASP A 55 5.21 -0.99 -22.65
CA ASP A 55 3.95 -1.65 -23.00
C ASP A 55 3.17 -0.85 -24.07
N THR A 56 3.14 0.47 -23.93
CA THR A 56 2.46 1.37 -24.88
C THR A 56 3.17 1.40 -26.23
N MET A 57 4.50 1.40 -26.26
CA MET A 57 5.29 1.31 -27.50
C MET A 57 5.12 -0.04 -28.18
N GLU A 58 5.24 -1.15 -27.45
CA GLU A 58 5.13 -2.50 -28.01
C GLU A 58 3.76 -2.74 -28.64
N ARG A 59 2.67 -2.27 -28.01
CA ARG A 59 1.32 -2.33 -28.60
C ARG A 59 1.19 -1.53 -29.89
N LYS A 60 1.89 -0.40 -30.01
CA LYS A 60 1.90 0.42 -31.24
C LYS A 60 2.73 -0.23 -32.35
N VAL A 61 3.85 -0.84 -32.02
CA VAL A 61 4.79 -1.43 -32.99
C VAL A 61 4.30 -2.79 -33.48
N ASN A 62 3.70 -3.62 -32.63
CA ASN A 62 3.26 -4.97 -33.00
C ASN A 62 1.83 -5.27 -32.51
N PRO A 63 0.80 -4.73 -33.19
CA PRO A 63 -0.59 -4.93 -32.80
C PRO A 63 -1.07 -6.38 -32.93
N HIS A 64 -0.39 -7.21 -33.74
CA HIS A 64 -0.75 -8.62 -33.94
C HIS A 64 -0.34 -9.53 -32.76
N LYS A 65 0.60 -9.11 -31.91
CA LYS A 65 1.08 -9.88 -30.74
C LYS A 65 0.09 -9.90 -29.57
N PHE A 66 -0.84 -8.94 -29.52
CA PHE A 66 -1.78 -8.74 -28.40
C PHE A 66 -3.24 -9.09 -28.75
N LYS A 67 -3.46 -9.83 -29.86
CA LYS A 67 -4.78 -10.32 -30.27
C LYS A 67 -5.04 -11.72 -29.74
#